data_AF-A0A7X3UWW6-F1
#
_entry.id   AF-A0A7X3UWW6-F1
#
_cell.length_a   1.000
_cell.length_b   1.000
_cell.length_c   1.000
_cell.angle_alpha   90.00
_cell.angle_beta   90.00
_cell.angle_gamma   90.00
#
_symmetry.space_group_name_H-M   'P 1'
#
loop_
_entity.id
_entity.type
_entity.pdbx_description
1 polymer ?
#
loop_
_entity_poly.entity_id
_entity_poly.type
_entity_poly.pdbx_seq_one_letter_code
_entity_poly.pdbx_strand_id
1 'polypeptide(L)' 'MKPFHEREKRALLRSVADGVENPVCPRCGGRCSVIRTRTRADVSYVRDRVVIRCSGCMRTLALEAG' A
#
# COMPACT_ATOMS: atom_id res chain seq x y z
N MET A 1 -12.62 9.40 8.00
CA MET A 1 -11.63 9.33 6.89
C MET A 1 -12.24 8.55 5.73
N LYS A 2 -12.26 9.06 4.50
CA LYS A 2 -12.74 8.30 3.33
C LYS A 2 -11.63 7.37 2.82
N PRO A 3 -11.92 6.09 2.49
CA PRO A 3 -10.94 5.17 1.93
C PRO A 3 -10.41 5.64 0.58
N PHE A 4 -9.29 5.07 0.13
CA PHE A 4 -8.83 5.27 -1.24
C PHE A 4 -9.91 4.79 -2.22
N HIS A 5 -10.20 5.60 -3.23
CA HIS A 5 -11.10 5.23 -4.30
C HIS A 5 -10.47 4.09 -5.12
N GLU A 6 -11.29 3.26 -5.76
CA GLU A 6 -10.81 2.08 -6.48
C GLU A 6 -9.76 2.40 -7.56
N ARG A 7 -9.91 3.53 -8.25
CA ARG A 7 -8.93 4.04 -9.23
C ARG A 7 -7.61 4.41 -8.56
N GLU A 8 -7.65 5.09 -7.42
CA GLU A 8 -6.45 5.46 -6.63
C GLU A 8 -5.73 4.18 -6.14
N LYS A 9 -6.50 3.20 -5.66
CA LYS A 9 -6.00 1.88 -5.25
C LYS A 9 -5.29 1.17 -6.41
N ARG A 10 -5.89 1.16 -7.60
CA ARG A 10 -5.33 0.51 -8.79
C ARG A 10 -4.06 1.18 -9.32
N ALA A 11 -3.94 2.51 -9.18
CA ALA A 11 -2.73 3.24 -9.52
C ALA A 11 -1.58 2.89 -8.56
N LEU A 12 -1.84 2.93 -7.24
CA LEU A 12 -0.85 2.57 -6.22
C LEU A 12 -0.43 1.10 -6.33
N LEU A 13 -1.38 0.19 -6.61
CA LEU A 13 -1.09 -1.23 -6.84
C LEU A 13 -0.14 -1.45 -8.02
N ARG A 14 -0.37 -0.76 -9.14
CA ARG A 14 0.51 -0.85 -10.31
C ARG A 14 1.92 -0.39 -9.97
N SER A 15 2.06 0.78 -9.34
CA SER A 15 3.38 1.26 -8.91
C SER A 15 4.11 0.26 -7.99
N VAL A 16 3.40 -0.38 -7.06
CA VAL A 16 4.02 -1.39 -6.19
C VAL A 16 4.40 -2.66 -6.97
N ALA A 17 3.58 -3.07 -7.94
CA ALA A 17 3.86 -4.22 -8.81
C ALA A 17 5.06 -3.95 -9.75
N ASP A 18 5.21 -2.72 -10.23
CA ASP A 18 6.34 -2.24 -11.03
C ASP A 18 7.63 -2.07 -10.19
N GLY A 19 7.59 -2.36 -8.89
CA GLY A 19 8.76 -2.28 -8.01
C GLY A 19 9.06 -0.87 -7.49
N VAL A 20 8.15 0.09 -7.64
CA VAL A 20 8.34 1.46 -7.12
C VAL A 20 8.28 1.45 -5.59
N GLU A 21 9.40 1.73 -4.95
CA GLU A 21 9.51 1.73 -3.48
C GLU A 21 8.76 2.90 -2.82
N ASN A 22 8.66 4.04 -3.52
CA ASN A 22 8.03 5.26 -3.02
C ASN A 22 7.00 5.83 -4.01
N PRO A 23 5.82 5.20 -4.16
CA PRO A 23 4.81 5.67 -5.10
C PRO A 23 4.24 7.02 -4.69
N VAL A 24 3.89 7.83 -5.68
CA VAL A 24 3.26 9.15 -5.45
C VAL A 24 1.77 8.96 -5.23
N CYS A 25 1.24 9.62 -4.20
CA CYS A 25 -0.20 9.59 -3.91
C CYS A 25 -0.98 10.31 -5.03
N PRO A 26 -1.87 9.65 -5.77
CA PRO A 26 -2.63 10.27 -6.85
C PRO A 26 -3.60 11.36 -6.37
N ARG A 27 -3.85 11.43 -5.06
CA ARG A 27 -4.79 12.37 -4.45
C ARG A 27 -4.16 13.69 -4.02
N CYS A 28 -2.95 13.64 -3.46
CA CYS A 28 -2.31 14.81 -2.85
C CYS A 28 -0.90 15.07 -3.37
N GLY A 29 -0.37 14.22 -4.25
CA GLY A 29 1.02 14.32 -4.73
C GLY A 29 2.08 13.96 -3.68
N GLY A 30 1.68 13.63 -2.45
CA GLY A 30 2.61 13.25 -1.38
C GLY A 30 3.27 11.89 -1.62
N ARG A 31 4.47 11.69 -1.07
CA ARG A 31 5.18 10.41 -1.12
C ARG A 31 4.46 9.36 -0.28
N CYS A 32 4.39 8.14 -0.78
CA CYS A 32 3.88 6.99 -0.04
C CYS A 32 5.03 6.06 0.34
N SER A 33 4.98 5.52 1.55
CA SER A 33 5.84 4.43 2.00
C SER A 33 5.13 3.10 1.78
N VAL A 34 5.83 2.14 1.17
CA VAL A 34 5.34 0.78 0.96
C VAL A 34 5.98 -0.14 1.99
N ILE A 35 5.14 -0.74 2.84
CA ILE A 35 5.55 -1.69 3.86
C ILE A 35 5.06 -3.06 3.41
N ARG A 36 5.99 -3.91 2.98
CA ARG A 36 5.70 -5.30 2.60
C ARG A 36 5.90 -6.18 3.84
N THR A 37 4.81 -6.76 4.34
CA THR A 37 4.85 -7.74 5.41
C THR A 37 4.84 -9.12 4.77
N ARG A 38 5.93 -9.87 4.91
CA ARG A 38 6.01 -11.26 4.45
C ARG A 38 5.41 -12.21 5.47
N THR A 39 4.74 -13.25 4.99
CA THR A 39 4.30 -14.36 5.85
C THR A 39 5.49 -14.95 6.60
N ARG A 40 5.38 -15.06 7.93
CA ARG A 40 6.36 -15.79 8.76
C ARG A 40 5.82 -17.17 9.06
N ALA A 41 6.63 -18.19 8.78
CA ALA A 41 6.24 -19.59 9.01
C ALA A 41 6.00 -19.91 10.50
N ASP A 42 6.50 -19.10 11.44
CA ASP A 42 6.31 -19.33 12.88
C ASP A 42 5.02 -18.69 13.46
N VAL A 43 4.30 -17.88 12.68
CA VAL A 43 3.02 -17.27 13.11
C VAL A 43 1.95 -17.45 12.04
N SER A 44 1.00 -18.36 12.30
CA SER A 44 -0.09 -18.75 11.39
C SER A 44 -1.06 -17.63 10.99
N TYR A 45 -0.98 -16.45 11.62
CA TYR A 45 -1.88 -15.32 11.36
C TYR A 45 -1.25 -14.19 10.52
N VAL A 46 0.06 -14.21 10.26
CA VAL A 46 0.70 -13.19 9.42
C VAL A 46 0.53 -13.58 7.96
N ARG A 47 -0.51 -13.04 7.31
CA ARG A 47 -0.67 -13.16 5.85
C ARG A 47 0.22 -12.16 5.12
N ASP A 48 0.64 -12.49 3.90
CA ASP A 48 1.32 -11.55 3.04
C ASP A 48 0.43 -10.32 2.84
N ARG A 49 0.94 -9.16 3.29
CA ARG A 49 0.20 -7.90 3.26
C ARG A 49 1.09 -6.80 2.77
N VAL A 50 0.56 -6.01 1.84
CA VAL A 50 1.19 -4.78 1.38
C VAL A 50 0.43 -3.61 2.01
N VAL A 51 1.13 -2.81 2.80
CA VAL A 51 0.58 -1.60 3.41
C VAL A 51 1.21 -0.39 2.74
N ILE A 52 0.39 0.49 2.19
CA ILE A 52 0.82 1.74 1.55
C ILE A 52 0.34 2.90 2.42
N ARG A 53 1.26 3.71 2.92
CA ARG A 53 0.95 4.88 3.75
C ARG A 53 1.41 6.16 3.08
N CYS A 54 0.49 7.09 2.81
CA CYS A 54 0.83 8.41 2.28
C CYS A 54 1.19 9.38 3.43
N SER A 55 2.33 10.07 3.36
CA SER A 55 2.73 11.07 4.37
C SER A 55 1.98 12.40 4.23
N GLY A 56 1.48 12.74 3.04
CA GLY A 56 0.78 14.01 2.79
C GLY A 56 -0.67 13.98 3.29
N CYS A 57 -1.45 12.99 2.87
CA CYS A 57 -2.85 12.87 3.28
C CYS A 57 -3.08 11.93 4.48
N MET A 58 -2.00 11.35 5.03
CA MET A 58 -2.02 10.42 6.18
C MET A 58 -2.93 9.20 6.00
N ARG A 59 -3.15 8.78 4.75
CA ARG A 59 -4.00 7.64 4.42
C ARG A 59 -3.22 6.36 4.32
N THR A 60 -3.86 5.28 4.73
CA THR A 60 -3.32 3.93 4.69
C THR A 60 -4.18 3.05 3.81
N LEU A 61 -3.55 2.31 2.91
CA LEU A 61 -4.16 1.26 2.10
C LEU A 61 -3.51 -0.06 2.48
N ALA A 62 -4.27 -0.99 3.04
CA ALA A 62 -3.83 -2.35 3.27
C ALA A 62 -4.37 -3.26 2.16
N LEU A 63 -3.51 -4.13 1.64
CA LEU A 63 -3.81 -5.11 0.61
C LEU A 63 -3.39 -6.47 1.15
N GLU A 64 -4.28 -7.45 1.12
CA GLU A 64 -3.90 -8.84 1.29
C GLU A 64 -3.31 -9.31 -0.05
N ALA A 65 -2.08 -9.81 -0.03
CA ALA A 65 -1.53 -10.53 -1.17
C ALA A 65 -2.18 -11.92 -1.14
N GLY A 66 -3.08 -12.16 -2.11
CA GLY A 66 -3.74 -13.45 -2.30
C GLY A 66 -2.84 -14.44 -3.02
#